data_AF-A0A5N5KAD5-F1
#
_entry.id   AF-A0A5N5KAD5-F1
#
_cell.length_a   1.000
_cell.length_b   1.000
_cell.length_c   1.000
_cell.angle_alpha   90.00
_cell.angle_beta   90.00
_cell.angle_gamma   90.00
#
_symmetry.space_group_name_H-M   'P 1'
#
loop_
_entity.id
_entity.type
_entity.pdbx_description
1 polymer ?
#
loop_
_entity_poly.entity_id
_entity_poly.type
_entity_poly.pdbx_seq_one_letter_code
_entity_poly.pdbx_strand_id
1 'polypeptide(L)'
;MLGFSKNLSQNLYKHLVCNKRCVSSSVFSFSTSTNLAKRVVGTHNGKFHCDEALACFLIRSTDKFSNAHIIRSRDPQVLETLDAVLDVGGVYDPSRDRYDHHQKGFHEVFGHGFTTKLSSAGLVYKQYGAELIAKEFQLNEGHQDVHELFLAVYKNFVEAVDAADNGINQYDTDQPPRYVNNTSLPQRVGRLNLDWVDPSQSSEREDEAFQLAMKVAGTEFMESIHFHAKSWLPARSIVRECLASREDIDSSGEIMVLTKSCPWKLHIFEIEEKMKINPSIKYVIYQDDRSENWRIQAVAVSPDKFESRKPLPLPWRGLVDDELSEATGIPGCVFVHMSGFIGGNQSYEGALDMARTSLKA
;
A
#
# COMPACT_ATOMS: atom_id res chain seq x y z
N MET A 1 -22.51 -1.58 -24.47
CA MET A 1 -23.05 -0.49 -23.62
C MET A 1 -23.15 -1.01 -22.20
N LEU A 2 -22.08 -0.86 -21.40
CA LEU A 2 -22.11 -1.11 -19.96
C LEU A 2 -22.09 0.25 -19.29
N GLY A 3 -23.25 0.67 -18.78
CA GLY A 3 -23.39 1.93 -18.05
C GLY A 3 -22.76 1.81 -16.68
N PHE A 4 -21.54 2.31 -16.51
CA PHE A 4 -20.90 2.43 -15.20
C PHE A 4 -21.39 3.71 -14.50
N SER A 5 -21.91 3.54 -13.29
CA SER A 5 -22.48 4.60 -12.46
C SER A 5 -21.44 5.67 -12.12
N LYS A 6 -21.71 6.91 -12.55
CA LYS A 6 -20.84 8.10 -12.38
C LYS A 6 -20.77 8.65 -10.93
N ASN A 7 -21.40 8.03 -9.93
CA ASN A 7 -21.74 8.72 -8.68
C ASN A 7 -21.16 8.17 -7.35
N LEU A 8 -20.39 7.07 -7.32
CA LEU A 8 -19.99 6.45 -6.05
C LEU A 8 -18.60 6.82 -5.50
N SER A 9 -17.58 7.08 -6.33
CA SER A 9 -16.27 7.50 -5.80
C SER A 9 -16.34 8.86 -5.08
N GLN A 10 -17.32 9.71 -5.45
CA GLN A 10 -17.64 10.92 -4.71
C GLN A 10 -18.32 10.67 -3.37
N ASN A 11 -19.07 9.58 -3.17
CA ASN A 11 -19.78 9.31 -1.91
C ASN A 11 -18.84 8.79 -0.83
N LEU A 12 -17.89 7.92 -1.16
CA LEU A 12 -16.83 7.54 -0.22
C LEU A 12 -15.97 8.76 0.12
N TYR A 13 -15.58 9.55 -0.89
CA TYR A 13 -14.84 10.79 -0.66
C TYR A 13 -15.64 11.81 0.16
N LYS A 14 -16.95 12.00 -0.07
CA LYS A 14 -17.80 12.90 0.74
C LYS A 14 -17.95 12.40 2.18
N HIS A 15 -18.12 11.09 2.40
CA HIS A 15 -18.13 10.51 3.75
C HIS A 15 -16.79 10.72 4.47
N LEU A 16 -15.66 10.55 3.77
CA LEU A 16 -14.32 10.69 4.34
C LEU A 16 -13.89 12.16 4.52
N VAL A 17 -14.32 13.07 3.64
CA VAL A 17 -13.99 14.51 3.70
C VAL A 17 -14.84 15.29 4.69
N CYS A 18 -16.07 14.84 4.97
CA CYS A 18 -16.90 15.46 6.01
C CYS A 18 -16.33 15.26 7.44
N ASN A 19 -15.36 14.35 7.62
CA ASN A 19 -14.64 14.12 8.88
C ASN A 19 -13.32 14.90 9.01
N LYS A 20 -13.07 15.92 8.18
CA LYS A 20 -11.92 16.83 8.34
C LYS A 20 -12.13 17.84 9.47
N ARG A 21 -12.07 17.38 10.72
CA ARG A 21 -11.69 18.14 11.93
C ARG A 21 -11.70 17.20 13.15
N CYS A 22 -10.65 16.39 13.26
CA CYS A 22 -10.00 16.00 14.52
C CYS A 22 -8.97 14.93 14.18
N VAL A 23 -7.69 15.24 14.38
CA VAL A 23 -6.76 14.21 14.87
C VAL A 23 -7.15 14.02 16.33
N SER A 24 -8.28 13.35 16.55
CA SER A 24 -8.62 12.80 17.85
C SER A 24 -7.84 11.51 17.91
N SER A 25 -6.97 11.40 18.91
CA SER A 25 -6.68 10.09 19.50
C SER A 25 -8.03 9.43 19.76
N SER A 26 -8.43 8.51 18.89
CA SER A 26 -9.60 7.68 19.11
C SER A 26 -9.24 6.74 20.25
N VAL A 27 -9.38 7.23 21.48
CA VAL A 27 -9.53 6.40 22.66
C VAL A 27 -10.79 5.60 22.41
N PHE A 28 -10.63 4.30 22.18
CA PHE A 28 -11.73 3.36 22.02
C PHE A 28 -12.77 3.61 23.13
N SER A 29 -13.95 4.08 22.74
CA SER A 29 -15.07 4.21 23.66
C SER A 29 -15.63 2.81 23.91
N PHE A 30 -15.48 2.33 25.14
CA PHE A 30 -16.04 1.05 25.58
C PHE A 30 -17.56 1.15 25.60
N SER A 31 -18.20 0.58 24.58
CA SER A 31 -19.62 0.23 24.67
C SER A 31 -19.74 -0.92 25.67
N THR A 32 -20.55 -0.74 26.70
CA THR A 32 -20.96 -1.78 27.64
C THR A 32 -21.77 -2.84 26.89
N SER A 33 -21.09 -3.88 26.43
CA SER A 33 -21.71 -5.08 25.90
C SER A 33 -21.54 -6.22 26.90
N THR A 34 -22.61 -7.01 27.00
CA THR A 34 -22.80 -8.21 27.80
C THR A 34 -21.56 -9.10 27.89
N ASN A 35 -21.37 -9.72 29.05
CA ASN A 35 -20.26 -10.59 29.48
C ASN A 35 -20.12 -11.86 28.60
N LEU A 36 -19.84 -11.70 27.31
CA LEU A 36 -19.36 -12.75 26.42
C LEU A 36 -17.96 -13.11 26.91
N ALA A 37 -17.73 -14.38 27.21
CA ALA A 37 -16.40 -14.86 27.56
C ALA A 37 -15.39 -14.38 26.50
N LYS A 38 -14.34 -13.70 26.96
CA LYS A 38 -13.31 -13.13 26.09
C LYS A 38 -12.65 -14.27 25.32
N ARG A 39 -12.80 -14.26 23.98
CA ARG A 39 -12.17 -15.25 23.11
C ARG A 39 -10.66 -15.28 23.33
N VAL A 40 -10.05 -16.44 23.10
CA VAL A 40 -8.63 -16.68 23.32
C VAL A 40 -7.98 -17.16 22.02
N VAL A 41 -6.92 -16.47 21.60
CA VAL A 41 -6.16 -16.77 20.39
C VAL A 41 -4.76 -17.23 20.77
N GLY A 42 -4.34 -18.36 20.21
CA GLY A 42 -3.00 -18.91 20.39
C GLY A 42 -2.03 -18.47 19.31
N THR A 43 -0.78 -18.25 19.68
CA THR A 43 0.37 -18.24 18.76
C THR A 43 1.61 -18.79 19.46
N HIS A 44 2.77 -18.86 18.80
CA HIS A 44 3.96 -19.41 19.41
C HIS A 44 4.63 -18.45 20.43
N ASN A 45 5.32 -19.03 21.42
CA ASN A 45 6.15 -18.29 22.40
C ASN A 45 7.61 -18.12 21.93
N GLY A 46 8.46 -17.46 22.72
CA GLY A 46 9.86 -17.22 22.40
C GLY A 46 10.06 -16.07 21.39
N LYS A 47 11.10 -16.17 20.56
CA LYS A 47 11.37 -15.17 19.51
C LYS A 47 10.15 -15.03 18.60
N PHE A 48 9.70 -13.80 18.39
CA PHE A 48 8.58 -13.45 17.54
C PHE A 48 9.00 -12.78 16.24
N HIS A 49 8.13 -12.88 15.23
CA HIS A 49 8.27 -12.31 13.91
C HIS A 49 7.17 -11.29 13.62
N CYS A 50 7.22 -10.73 12.41
CA CYS A 50 6.19 -9.81 11.95
C CYS A 50 4.90 -10.52 11.59
N ASP A 51 5.00 -11.78 11.19
CA ASP A 51 3.88 -12.55 10.70
C ASP A 51 2.81 -12.70 11.77
N GLU A 52 3.13 -13.37 12.87
CA GLU A 52 2.19 -13.65 13.94
C GLU A 52 1.83 -12.39 14.74
N ALA A 53 2.72 -11.39 14.80
CA ALA A 53 2.39 -10.08 15.36
C ALA A 53 1.30 -9.37 14.54
N LEU A 54 1.40 -9.38 13.20
CA LEU A 54 0.37 -8.83 12.33
C LEU A 54 -0.90 -9.69 12.38
N ALA A 55 -0.79 -11.01 12.27
CA ALA A 55 -1.92 -11.94 12.30
C ALA A 55 -2.76 -11.77 13.60
N CYS A 56 -2.10 -11.68 14.75
CA CYS A 56 -2.76 -11.44 16.04
C CYS A 56 -3.46 -10.07 16.08
N PHE A 57 -2.87 -9.02 15.49
CA PHE A 57 -3.54 -7.72 15.39
C PHE A 57 -4.78 -7.77 14.48
N LEU A 58 -4.66 -8.42 13.33
CA LEU A 58 -5.76 -8.55 12.36
C LEU A 58 -6.93 -9.30 12.96
N ILE A 59 -6.70 -10.50 13.53
CA ILE A 59 -7.79 -11.30 14.08
C ILE A 59 -8.47 -10.58 15.24
N ARG A 60 -7.72 -9.89 16.11
CA ARG A 60 -8.27 -9.12 17.24
C ARG A 60 -9.11 -7.91 16.82
N SER A 61 -8.99 -7.50 15.57
CA SER A 61 -9.76 -6.40 14.98
C SER A 61 -11.09 -6.86 14.35
N THR A 62 -11.27 -8.17 14.19
CA THR A 62 -12.54 -8.78 13.71
C THR A 62 -13.65 -8.67 14.75
N ASP A 63 -14.90 -8.88 14.34
CA ASP A 63 -16.05 -8.95 15.24
C ASP A 63 -16.01 -10.21 16.10
N LYS A 64 -15.64 -11.35 15.50
CA LYS A 64 -15.61 -12.66 16.18
C LYS A 64 -14.57 -12.72 17.30
N PHE A 65 -13.40 -12.11 17.10
CA PHE A 65 -12.29 -12.14 18.04
C PHE A 65 -11.95 -10.76 18.60
N SER A 66 -12.91 -9.84 18.60
CA SER A 66 -12.73 -8.47 19.08
C SER A 66 -12.08 -8.45 20.46
N ASN A 67 -10.90 -7.83 20.54
CA ASN A 67 -10.10 -7.74 21.76
C ASN A 67 -9.73 -9.10 22.41
N ALA A 68 -9.69 -10.20 21.66
CA ALA A 68 -9.33 -11.52 22.18
C ALA A 68 -8.02 -11.51 22.98
N HIS A 69 -7.95 -12.36 24.00
CA HIS A 69 -6.73 -12.56 24.78
C HIS A 69 -5.74 -13.41 23.99
N ILE A 70 -4.48 -12.99 23.94
CA ILE A 70 -3.42 -13.74 23.27
C ILE A 70 -2.73 -14.64 24.29
N ILE A 71 -2.65 -15.93 23.97
CA ILE A 71 -1.82 -16.91 24.68
C ILE A 71 -0.67 -17.32 23.75
N ARG A 72 0.56 -17.32 24.28
CA ARG A 72 1.76 -17.72 23.52
C ARG A 72 2.26 -19.06 24.03
N SER A 73 2.17 -20.09 23.20
CA SER A 73 2.55 -21.47 23.54
C SER A 73 2.83 -22.31 22.29
N ARG A 74 3.67 -23.35 22.43
CA ARG A 74 3.81 -24.43 21.45
C ARG A 74 3.25 -25.77 21.94
N ASP A 75 2.68 -25.81 23.14
CA ASP A 75 2.09 -27.02 23.70
C ASP A 75 0.78 -27.36 22.96
N PRO A 76 0.70 -28.49 22.23
CA PRO A 76 -0.51 -28.89 21.52
C PRO A 76 -1.74 -29.02 22.43
N GLN A 77 -1.56 -29.40 23.69
CA GLN A 77 -2.65 -29.53 24.64
C GLN A 77 -3.25 -28.16 25.01
N VAL A 78 -2.40 -27.14 25.11
CA VAL A 78 -2.86 -25.76 25.29
C VAL A 78 -3.57 -25.29 24.03
N LEU A 79 -2.93 -25.43 22.87
CA LEU A 79 -3.43 -24.93 21.58
C LEU A 79 -4.79 -25.54 21.17
N GLU A 80 -5.04 -26.81 21.47
CA GLU A 80 -6.32 -27.47 21.14
C GLU A 80 -7.50 -26.83 21.88
N THR A 81 -7.27 -26.21 23.05
CA THR A 81 -8.33 -25.59 23.86
C THR A 81 -8.70 -24.17 23.42
N LEU A 82 -7.94 -23.56 22.52
CA LEU A 82 -8.08 -22.15 22.15
C LEU A 82 -9.07 -21.95 21.01
N ASP A 83 -9.72 -20.78 20.98
CA ASP A 83 -10.74 -20.44 19.98
C ASP A 83 -10.14 -20.30 18.58
N ALA A 84 -8.92 -19.77 18.46
CA ALA A 84 -8.15 -19.71 17.22
C ALA A 84 -6.67 -19.97 17.50
N VAL A 85 -5.92 -20.41 16.48
CA VAL A 85 -4.47 -20.63 16.57
C VAL A 85 -3.79 -20.13 15.30
N LEU A 86 -2.76 -19.30 15.47
CA LEU A 86 -2.02 -18.61 14.41
C LEU A 86 -0.55 -18.99 14.48
N ASP A 87 0.05 -19.29 13.33
CA ASP A 87 1.50 -19.48 13.20
C ASP A 87 2.11 -20.62 14.05
N VAL A 88 1.25 -21.54 14.50
CA VAL A 88 1.65 -22.69 15.28
C VAL A 88 0.57 -23.78 15.19
N GLY A 89 0.96 -25.04 15.45
CA GLY A 89 0.06 -26.19 15.50
C GLY A 89 0.07 -27.05 14.24
N GLY A 90 0.68 -26.60 13.15
CA GLY A 90 0.89 -27.33 11.90
C GLY A 90 -0.39 -27.55 11.09
N VAL A 91 -1.41 -26.71 11.26
CA VAL A 91 -2.74 -26.88 10.66
C VAL A 91 -3.24 -25.59 10.05
N TYR A 92 -3.62 -25.65 8.77
CA TYR A 92 -4.49 -24.67 8.13
C TYR A 92 -5.91 -25.24 8.00
N ASP A 93 -6.84 -24.68 8.76
CA ASP A 93 -8.26 -25.00 8.72
C ASP A 93 -9.08 -23.74 9.08
N PRO A 94 -9.52 -22.95 8.08
CA PRO A 94 -10.33 -21.76 8.30
C PRO A 94 -11.65 -22.03 9.04
N SER A 95 -12.21 -23.25 8.91
CA SER A 95 -13.47 -23.61 9.58
C SER A 95 -13.31 -23.74 11.10
N ARG A 96 -12.07 -23.97 11.56
CA ARG A 96 -11.67 -24.07 12.97
C ARG A 96 -10.76 -22.92 13.41
N ASP A 97 -10.63 -21.87 12.60
CA ASP A 97 -9.73 -20.74 12.87
C ASP A 97 -8.28 -21.16 13.17
N ARG A 98 -7.76 -22.11 12.38
CA ARG A 98 -6.37 -22.54 12.43
C ARG A 98 -5.66 -21.97 11.20
N TYR A 99 -4.68 -21.10 11.42
CA TYR A 99 -3.99 -20.36 10.37
C TYR A 99 -2.48 -20.53 10.54
N ASP A 100 -1.99 -21.73 10.25
CA ASP A 100 -0.56 -22.05 10.21
C ASP A 100 -0.15 -22.43 8.76
N HIS A 101 1.10 -22.14 8.41
CA HIS A 101 1.69 -22.32 7.08
C HIS A 101 2.96 -23.21 7.07
N HIS A 102 3.41 -23.68 8.24
CA HIS A 102 4.64 -24.46 8.43
C HIS A 102 4.57 -25.92 7.95
N GLN A 103 3.37 -26.43 7.69
CA GLN A 103 3.14 -27.82 7.29
C GLN A 103 3.78 -28.16 5.95
N LYS A 104 4.33 -29.38 5.86
CA LYS A 104 4.94 -29.89 4.64
C LYS A 104 3.90 -29.90 3.50
N GLY A 105 4.29 -29.34 2.36
CA GLY A 105 3.41 -29.25 1.19
C GLY A 105 2.37 -28.13 1.26
N PHE A 106 2.53 -27.15 2.17
CA PHE A 106 1.69 -25.97 2.15
C PHE A 106 2.00 -25.06 0.95
N HIS A 107 0.99 -24.79 0.14
CA HIS A 107 1.10 -24.01 -1.09
C HIS A 107 -0.06 -23.02 -1.28
N GLU A 108 -0.77 -22.67 -0.20
CA GLU A 108 -1.86 -21.71 -0.30
C GLU A 108 -1.34 -20.32 -0.69
N VAL A 109 -2.08 -19.69 -1.59
CA VAL A 109 -1.85 -18.34 -2.07
C VAL A 109 -3.12 -17.51 -1.86
N PHE A 110 -2.99 -16.18 -1.96
CA PHE A 110 -4.13 -15.28 -1.81
C PHE A 110 -5.21 -15.49 -2.88
N GLY A 111 -4.82 -15.94 -4.08
CA GLY A 111 -5.68 -15.98 -5.26
C GLY A 111 -5.57 -14.68 -6.05
N HIS A 112 -6.57 -14.34 -6.88
CA HIS A 112 -6.64 -13.06 -7.60
C HIS A 112 -5.41 -12.71 -8.49
N GLY A 113 -4.63 -13.71 -8.91
CA GLY A 113 -3.41 -13.55 -9.70
C GLY A 113 -2.11 -13.44 -8.88
N PHE A 114 -2.20 -13.41 -7.55
CA PHE A 114 -1.03 -13.47 -6.66
C PHE A 114 -0.55 -14.91 -6.52
N THR A 115 0.77 -15.08 -6.55
CA THR A 115 1.44 -16.39 -6.49
C THR A 115 2.31 -16.57 -5.24
N THR A 116 2.42 -15.52 -4.42
CA THR A 116 3.17 -15.56 -3.16
C THR A 116 2.51 -16.52 -2.18
N LYS A 117 3.29 -17.45 -1.64
CA LYS A 117 2.85 -18.37 -0.58
C LYS A 117 2.48 -17.55 0.66
N LEU A 118 1.33 -17.82 1.24
CA LEU A 118 0.85 -17.09 2.43
C LEU A 118 1.62 -17.49 3.70
N SER A 119 1.85 -16.53 4.58
CA SER A 119 2.15 -16.75 6.00
C SER A 119 0.86 -16.62 6.82
N SER A 120 0.94 -16.72 8.15
CA SER A 120 -0.25 -16.69 9.01
C SER A 120 -1.01 -15.36 8.92
N ALA A 121 -0.33 -14.23 8.76
CA ALA A 121 -0.92 -12.91 8.52
C ALA A 121 -1.69 -12.89 7.19
N GLY A 122 -1.11 -13.43 6.11
CA GLY A 122 -1.80 -13.55 4.83
C GLY A 122 -3.02 -14.46 4.89
N LEU A 123 -2.98 -15.56 5.66
CA LEU A 123 -4.13 -16.45 5.85
C LEU A 123 -5.27 -15.77 6.63
N VAL A 124 -4.94 -15.08 7.72
CA VAL A 124 -5.93 -14.28 8.48
C VAL A 124 -6.49 -13.15 7.63
N TYR A 125 -5.64 -12.46 6.86
CA TYR A 125 -6.08 -11.41 5.95
C TYR A 125 -6.96 -11.96 4.81
N LYS A 126 -6.62 -13.11 4.22
CA LYS A 126 -7.46 -13.79 3.21
C LYS A 126 -8.85 -14.09 3.74
N GLN A 127 -8.97 -14.49 5.02
CA GLN A 127 -10.25 -14.82 5.63
C GLN A 127 -11.05 -13.59 6.07
N TYR A 128 -10.39 -12.58 6.65
CA TYR A 128 -11.05 -11.49 7.38
C TYR A 128 -10.77 -10.09 6.82
N GLY A 129 -9.90 -9.94 5.83
CA GLY A 129 -9.45 -8.62 5.35
C GLY A 129 -10.57 -7.76 4.77
N ALA A 130 -11.55 -8.37 4.11
CA ALA A 130 -12.74 -7.67 3.62
C ALA A 130 -13.62 -7.16 4.77
N GLU A 131 -13.87 -7.99 5.80
CA GLU A 131 -14.55 -7.59 7.04
C GLU A 131 -13.85 -6.39 7.70
N LEU A 132 -12.53 -6.47 7.87
CA LEU A 132 -11.73 -5.41 8.52
C LEU A 132 -11.86 -4.07 7.79
N ILE A 133 -11.74 -4.08 6.45
CA ILE A 133 -11.86 -2.87 5.64
C ILE A 133 -13.29 -2.32 5.68
N ALA A 134 -14.29 -3.20 5.55
CA ALA A 134 -15.69 -2.82 5.58
C ALA A 134 -16.07 -2.16 6.91
N LYS A 135 -15.63 -2.74 8.02
CA LYS A 135 -15.81 -2.22 9.37
C LYS A 135 -15.15 -0.86 9.56
N GLU A 136 -13.89 -0.71 9.17
CA GLU A 136 -13.14 0.53 9.34
C GLU A 136 -13.79 1.73 8.63
N PHE A 137 -14.37 1.49 7.44
CA PHE A 137 -15.02 2.54 6.64
C PHE A 137 -16.54 2.55 6.70
N GLN A 138 -17.15 1.73 7.55
CA GLN A 138 -18.61 1.62 7.72
C GLN A 138 -19.32 1.32 6.40
N LEU A 139 -18.76 0.40 5.62
CA LEU A 139 -19.29 -0.09 4.36
C LEU A 139 -19.83 -1.52 4.50
N ASN A 140 -20.61 -1.97 3.53
CA ASN A 140 -20.95 -3.38 3.40
C ASN A 140 -19.74 -4.15 2.88
N GLU A 141 -19.52 -5.38 3.37
CA GLU A 141 -18.39 -6.23 2.94
C GLU A 141 -18.39 -6.51 1.44
N GLY A 142 -19.57 -6.67 0.84
CA GLY A 142 -19.73 -6.85 -0.61
C GLY A 142 -19.60 -5.56 -1.45
N HIS A 143 -19.22 -4.43 -0.86
CA HIS A 143 -19.07 -3.16 -1.58
C HIS A 143 -17.85 -3.21 -2.52
N GLN A 144 -17.99 -2.65 -3.74
CA GLN A 144 -16.91 -2.69 -4.73
C GLN A 144 -15.61 -2.05 -4.21
N ASP A 145 -15.70 -0.91 -3.53
CA ASP A 145 -14.52 -0.25 -2.93
C ASP A 145 -13.85 -1.12 -1.86
N VAL A 146 -14.60 -1.92 -1.10
CA VAL A 146 -14.01 -2.87 -0.13
C VAL A 146 -13.18 -3.91 -0.88
N HIS A 147 -13.70 -4.44 -1.98
CA HIS A 147 -12.97 -5.40 -2.81
C HIS A 147 -11.69 -4.79 -3.44
N GLU A 148 -11.77 -3.58 -4.00
CA GLU A 148 -10.61 -2.89 -4.57
C GLU A 148 -9.54 -2.61 -3.49
N LEU A 149 -9.95 -2.19 -2.30
CA LEU A 149 -9.04 -1.98 -1.17
C LEU A 149 -8.45 -3.29 -0.64
N PHE A 150 -9.22 -4.37 -0.61
CA PHE A 150 -8.76 -5.69 -0.19
C PHE A 150 -7.60 -6.19 -1.06
N LEU A 151 -7.73 -6.06 -2.37
CA LEU A 151 -6.65 -6.43 -3.30
C LEU A 151 -5.46 -5.46 -3.21
N ALA A 152 -5.72 -4.15 -3.09
CA ALA A 152 -4.67 -3.14 -3.04
C ALA A 152 -3.83 -3.24 -1.76
N VAL A 153 -4.47 -3.46 -0.61
CA VAL A 153 -3.79 -3.59 0.68
C VAL A 153 -3.01 -4.90 0.75
N TYR A 154 -3.52 -6.00 0.18
CA TYR A 154 -2.72 -7.21 0.04
C TYR A 154 -1.44 -6.95 -0.73
N LYS A 155 -1.57 -6.46 -1.98
CA LYS A 155 -0.46 -6.20 -2.90
C LYS A 155 0.61 -5.27 -2.33
N ASN A 156 0.19 -4.20 -1.65
CA ASN A 156 1.09 -3.12 -1.25
C ASN A 156 1.55 -3.24 0.21
N PHE A 157 1.09 -4.25 0.96
CA PHE A 157 1.44 -4.39 2.37
C PHE A 157 1.57 -5.85 2.82
N VAL A 158 0.49 -6.62 2.77
CA VAL A 158 0.45 -7.98 3.37
C VAL A 158 1.35 -8.95 2.62
N GLU A 159 1.39 -8.88 1.29
CA GLU A 159 2.21 -9.76 0.45
C GLU A 159 3.71 -9.67 0.78
N ALA A 160 4.19 -8.49 1.18
CA ALA A 160 5.60 -8.33 1.59
C ALA A 160 5.90 -9.02 2.94
N VAL A 161 4.91 -9.11 3.83
CA VAL A 161 5.02 -9.87 5.08
C VAL A 161 5.02 -11.36 4.78
N ASP A 162 4.09 -11.83 3.94
CA ASP A 162 4.01 -13.22 3.48
C ASP A 162 5.33 -13.69 2.84
N ALA A 163 5.86 -12.87 1.93
CA ALA A 163 7.10 -13.17 1.21
C ALA A 163 8.31 -13.23 2.15
N ALA A 164 8.44 -12.24 3.04
CA ALA A 164 9.57 -12.17 3.97
C ALA A 164 9.59 -13.38 4.92
N ASP A 165 8.42 -13.77 5.42
CA ASP A 165 8.29 -14.86 6.37
C ASP A 165 8.52 -16.24 5.73
N ASN A 166 8.05 -16.43 4.49
CA ASN A 166 8.33 -17.63 3.70
C ASN A 166 9.72 -17.66 3.05
N GLY A 167 10.58 -16.66 3.30
CA GLY A 167 11.93 -16.60 2.74
C GLY A 167 11.98 -16.39 1.22
N ILE A 168 10.97 -15.74 0.65
CA ILE A 168 10.85 -15.46 -0.78
C ILE A 168 11.61 -14.17 -1.11
N ASN A 169 12.54 -14.26 -2.06
CA ASN A 169 13.28 -13.10 -2.55
C ASN A 169 12.39 -12.23 -3.45
N GLN A 170 12.59 -10.92 -3.39
CA GLN A 170 11.86 -9.97 -4.25
C GLN A 170 12.22 -10.12 -5.74
N TYR A 171 13.42 -10.63 -6.04
CA TYR A 171 13.91 -10.86 -7.40
C TYR A 171 14.61 -12.22 -7.48
N ASP A 172 14.38 -12.94 -8.57
CA ASP A 172 15.13 -14.15 -8.91
C ASP A 172 16.51 -13.78 -9.47
N THR A 173 17.49 -13.60 -8.59
CA THR A 173 18.85 -13.19 -8.97
C THR A 173 19.90 -13.76 -8.03
N ASP A 174 21.03 -14.16 -8.60
CA ASP A 174 22.22 -14.60 -7.85
C ASP A 174 23.14 -13.43 -7.47
N GLN A 175 22.83 -12.21 -7.90
CA GLN A 175 23.65 -11.03 -7.60
C GLN A 175 23.41 -10.56 -6.16
N PRO A 176 24.46 -10.21 -5.40
CA PRO A 176 24.30 -9.64 -4.08
C PRO A 176 23.64 -8.25 -4.15
N PRO A 177 22.87 -7.85 -3.12
CA PRO A 177 22.26 -6.53 -3.09
C PRO A 177 23.34 -5.45 -3.05
N ARG A 178 23.12 -4.35 -3.79
CA ARG A 178 24.06 -3.21 -3.82
C ARG A 178 24.17 -2.50 -2.47
N TYR A 179 23.18 -2.64 -1.59
CA TYR A 179 23.16 -2.12 -0.24
C TYR A 179 22.23 -2.97 0.64
N VAL A 180 22.44 -2.94 1.96
CA VAL A 180 21.58 -3.60 2.94
C VAL A 180 20.49 -2.64 3.40
N ASN A 181 19.22 -3.08 3.39
CA ASN A 181 18.10 -2.29 3.90
C ASN A 181 17.45 -2.98 5.11
N ASN A 182 17.65 -2.40 6.30
CA ASN A 182 17.10 -2.90 7.57
C ASN A 182 15.92 -2.06 8.10
N THR A 183 15.27 -1.26 7.25
CA THR A 183 14.17 -0.37 7.65
C THR A 183 12.78 -0.99 7.48
N SER A 184 12.67 -2.20 6.93
CA SER A 184 11.40 -2.88 6.68
C SER A 184 10.62 -3.18 7.97
N LEU A 185 9.30 -3.35 7.84
CA LEU A 185 8.44 -3.70 8.96
C LEU A 185 8.91 -4.99 9.69
N PRO A 186 9.26 -6.10 9.00
CA PRO A 186 9.81 -7.26 9.68
C PRO A 186 11.08 -7.01 10.48
N GLN A 187 11.97 -6.16 9.98
CA GLN A 187 13.18 -5.75 10.70
C GLN A 187 12.85 -4.88 11.92
N ARG A 188 11.87 -3.98 11.81
CA ARG A 188 11.40 -3.14 12.92
C ARG A 188 10.75 -3.97 14.02
N VAL A 189 9.89 -4.92 13.66
CA VAL A 189 9.28 -5.87 14.61
C VAL A 189 10.37 -6.73 15.25
N GLY A 190 11.28 -7.29 14.45
CA GLY A 190 12.36 -8.13 14.94
C GLY A 190 13.22 -7.47 16.02
N ARG A 191 13.48 -6.16 15.91
CA ARG A 191 14.22 -5.36 16.91
C ARG A 191 13.52 -5.20 18.26
N LEU A 192 12.25 -5.56 18.37
CA LEU A 192 11.51 -5.53 19.64
C LEU A 192 11.71 -6.80 20.45
N ASN A 193 12.24 -7.88 19.86
CA ASN A 193 12.60 -9.07 20.62
C ASN A 193 13.62 -8.72 21.70
N LEU A 194 13.59 -9.47 22.80
CA LEU A 194 14.62 -9.35 23.83
C LEU A 194 16.00 -9.64 23.24
N ASP A 195 16.97 -8.81 23.60
CA ASP A 195 18.35 -8.99 23.15
C ASP A 195 18.97 -10.21 23.82
N TRP A 196 19.82 -10.95 23.12
CA TRP A 196 20.52 -12.11 23.67
C TRP A 196 21.44 -11.75 24.85
N VAL A 197 21.87 -10.49 24.98
CA VAL A 197 22.63 -10.00 26.14
C VAL A 197 21.76 -9.58 27.33
N ASP A 198 20.44 -9.54 27.18
CA ASP A 198 19.55 -9.15 28.27
C ASP A 198 19.59 -10.21 29.37
N PRO A 199 19.96 -9.85 30.62
CA PRO A 199 20.05 -10.79 31.73
C PRO A 199 18.69 -11.31 32.19
N SER A 200 17.58 -10.70 31.77
CA SER A 200 16.21 -11.07 32.16
C SER A 200 15.37 -11.45 30.94
N GLN A 201 15.31 -12.75 30.66
CA GLN A 201 14.56 -13.35 29.54
C GLN A 201 13.22 -13.96 30.01
N SER A 202 12.44 -13.22 30.81
CA SER A 202 11.19 -13.77 31.37
C SER A 202 10.07 -13.78 30.33
N SER A 203 9.14 -14.73 30.46
CA SER A 203 7.95 -14.86 29.60
C SER A 203 7.11 -13.59 29.59
N GLU A 204 7.00 -12.90 30.73
CA GLU A 204 6.20 -11.69 30.87
C GLU A 204 6.79 -10.55 30.03
N ARG A 205 8.12 -10.42 30.01
CA ARG A 205 8.81 -9.41 29.19
C ARG A 205 8.73 -9.73 27.71
N GLU A 206 8.85 -11.00 27.33
CA GLU A 206 8.62 -11.42 25.94
C GLU A 206 7.20 -11.07 25.48
N ASP A 207 6.19 -11.26 26.36
CA ASP A 207 4.80 -10.96 26.06
C ASP A 207 4.55 -9.46 25.96
N GLU A 208 5.14 -8.65 26.85
CA GLU A 208 5.10 -7.18 26.76
C GLU A 208 5.71 -6.68 25.44
N ALA A 209 6.88 -7.22 25.07
CA ALA A 209 7.53 -6.92 23.80
C ALA A 209 6.67 -7.33 22.59
N PHE A 210 5.99 -8.49 22.68
CA PHE A 210 5.07 -8.94 21.65
C PHE A 210 3.83 -8.04 21.52
N GLN A 211 3.28 -7.51 22.63
CA GLN A 211 2.20 -6.53 22.57
C GLN A 211 2.64 -5.26 21.81
N LEU A 212 3.88 -4.81 22.03
CA LEU A 212 4.44 -3.69 21.29
C LEU A 212 4.63 -4.03 19.80
N ALA A 213 5.07 -5.24 19.47
CA ALA A 213 5.20 -5.72 18.10
C ALA A 213 3.85 -5.72 17.36
N MET A 214 2.80 -6.25 17.97
CA MET A 214 1.44 -6.19 17.43
C MET A 214 0.99 -4.75 17.19
N LYS A 215 1.29 -3.83 18.12
CA LYS A 215 0.96 -2.41 17.96
C LYS A 215 1.69 -1.79 16.78
N VAL A 216 2.98 -2.07 16.60
CA VAL A 216 3.79 -1.53 15.50
C VAL A 216 3.26 -2.04 14.15
N ALA A 217 3.10 -3.37 14.01
CA ALA A 217 2.60 -3.98 12.78
C ALA A 217 1.17 -3.51 12.46
N GLY A 218 0.30 -3.50 13.46
CA GLY A 218 -1.08 -3.06 13.30
C GLY A 218 -1.25 -1.59 12.97
N THR A 219 -0.46 -0.70 13.57
CA THR A 219 -0.49 0.73 13.23
C THR A 219 -0.13 0.95 11.76
N GLU A 220 0.94 0.33 11.28
CA GLU A 220 1.37 0.47 9.88
C GLU A 220 0.36 -0.12 8.90
N PHE A 221 -0.29 -1.24 9.27
CA PHE A 221 -1.39 -1.82 8.50
C PHE A 221 -2.58 -0.86 8.39
N MET A 222 -3.00 -0.23 9.50
CA MET A 222 -4.10 0.74 9.49
C MET A 222 -3.75 2.00 8.70
N GLU A 223 -2.51 2.48 8.79
CA GLU A 223 -2.01 3.58 7.96
C GLU A 223 -2.07 3.22 6.47
N SER A 224 -1.69 1.98 6.10
CA SER A 224 -1.81 1.48 4.74
C SER A 224 -3.26 1.45 4.26
N ILE A 225 -4.19 0.89 5.05
CA ILE A 225 -5.63 0.89 4.72
C ILE A 225 -6.14 2.32 4.51
N HIS A 226 -5.81 3.25 5.42
CA HIS A 226 -6.26 4.64 5.34
C HIS A 226 -5.68 5.37 4.14
N PHE A 227 -4.40 5.17 3.83
CA PHE A 227 -3.78 5.72 2.63
C PHE A 227 -4.50 5.22 1.37
N HIS A 228 -4.75 3.91 1.29
CA HIS A 228 -5.39 3.33 0.12
C HIS A 228 -6.83 3.83 -0.07
N ALA A 229 -7.61 3.96 1.00
CA ALA A 229 -8.99 4.42 0.92
C ALA A 229 -9.12 5.94 0.71
N LYS A 230 -8.30 6.74 1.39
CA LYS A 230 -8.45 8.20 1.43
C LYS A 230 -7.66 8.93 0.35
N SER A 231 -6.63 8.28 -0.23
CA SER A 231 -5.72 8.89 -1.21
C SER A 231 -5.65 8.10 -2.53
N TRP A 232 -5.27 6.82 -2.47
CA TRP A 232 -5.07 5.98 -3.67
C TRP A 232 -6.38 5.76 -4.44
N LEU A 233 -7.44 5.29 -3.79
CA LEU A 233 -8.68 4.93 -4.47
C LEU A 233 -9.35 6.14 -5.15
N PRO A 234 -9.46 7.34 -4.52
CA PRO A 234 -9.96 8.53 -5.20
C PRO A 234 -9.10 8.98 -6.40
N ALA A 235 -7.77 8.87 -6.28
CA ALA A 235 -6.85 9.25 -7.35
C ALA A 235 -7.04 8.40 -8.61
N ARG A 236 -7.38 7.12 -8.45
CA ARG A 236 -7.67 6.20 -9.57
C ARG A 236 -8.69 6.76 -10.56
N SER A 237 -9.78 7.37 -10.06
CA SER A 237 -10.83 7.94 -10.92
C SER A 237 -10.33 9.15 -11.71
N ILE A 238 -9.56 10.03 -11.05
CA ILE A 238 -8.95 11.21 -11.67
C ILE A 238 -8.02 10.78 -12.81
N VAL A 239 -7.10 9.85 -12.54
CA VAL A 239 -6.14 9.37 -13.54
C VAL A 239 -6.86 8.74 -14.73
N ARG A 240 -7.88 7.91 -14.50
CA ARG A 240 -8.67 7.30 -15.57
C ARG A 240 -9.34 8.34 -16.46
N GLU A 241 -9.92 9.39 -15.87
CA GLU A 241 -10.59 10.46 -16.60
C GLU A 241 -9.60 11.30 -17.40
N CYS A 242 -8.48 11.69 -16.81
CA CYS A 242 -7.41 12.42 -17.48
C CYS A 242 -6.77 11.61 -18.63
N LEU A 243 -6.62 10.29 -18.46
CA LEU A 243 -6.17 9.41 -19.54
C LEU A 243 -7.21 9.33 -20.66
N ALA A 244 -8.50 9.33 -20.35
CA ALA A 244 -9.55 9.29 -21.37
C ALA A 244 -9.62 10.59 -22.18
N SER A 245 -9.37 11.75 -21.57
CA SER A 245 -9.40 13.07 -22.23
C SER A 245 -8.06 13.51 -22.83
N ARG A 246 -7.03 12.66 -22.80
CA ARG A 246 -5.67 13.04 -23.20
C ARG A 246 -5.54 13.51 -24.66
N GLU A 247 -6.35 12.96 -25.55
CA GLU A 247 -6.34 13.31 -26.98
C GLU A 247 -6.91 14.72 -27.23
N ASP A 248 -7.74 15.23 -26.30
CA ASP A 248 -8.24 16.61 -26.33
C ASP A 248 -7.15 17.62 -25.88
N ILE A 249 -6.16 17.15 -25.10
CA ILE A 249 -5.03 17.96 -24.62
C ILE A 249 -3.95 18.07 -25.68
N ASP A 250 -3.55 16.94 -26.24
CA ASP A 250 -2.53 16.87 -27.28
C ASP A 250 -2.83 15.71 -28.24
N SER A 251 -2.81 16.04 -29.54
CA SER A 251 -3.13 15.08 -30.61
C SER A 251 -2.21 13.85 -30.67
N SER A 252 -1.04 13.86 -30.02
CA SER A 252 -0.21 12.66 -29.88
C SER A 252 -0.85 11.58 -29.00
N GLY A 253 -1.72 11.98 -28.06
CA GLY A 253 -2.22 11.10 -27.01
C GLY A 253 -1.16 10.64 -26.01
N GLU A 254 0.06 11.19 -26.06
CA GLU A 254 1.21 10.83 -25.20
C GLU A 254 1.40 11.78 -24.00
N ILE A 255 0.59 12.83 -23.91
CA ILE A 255 0.61 13.83 -22.81
C ILE A 255 -0.72 13.75 -22.07
N MET A 256 -0.65 13.58 -20.75
CA MET A 256 -1.81 13.68 -19.87
C MET A 256 -1.70 14.91 -18.99
N VAL A 257 -2.79 15.64 -18.79
CA VAL A 257 -2.89 16.73 -17.81
C VAL A 257 -3.81 16.29 -16.69
N LEU A 258 -3.32 16.36 -15.44
CA LEU A 258 -4.15 16.09 -14.28
C LEU A 258 -5.02 17.30 -13.97
N THR A 259 -6.31 17.07 -13.76
CA THR A 259 -7.25 18.08 -13.24
C THR A 259 -6.95 18.44 -11.78
N LYS A 260 -6.24 17.55 -11.07
CA LYS A 260 -5.78 17.74 -9.71
C LYS A 260 -4.55 16.88 -9.44
N SER A 261 -3.54 17.46 -8.79
CA SER A 261 -2.39 16.71 -8.29
C SER A 261 -2.86 15.56 -7.38
N CYS A 262 -2.39 14.35 -7.70
CA CYS A 262 -2.76 13.10 -7.03
C CYS A 262 -1.64 12.06 -7.25
N PRO A 263 -1.62 10.93 -6.51
CA PRO A 263 -0.60 9.88 -6.65
C PRO A 263 -0.74 9.07 -7.96
N TRP A 264 -0.70 9.75 -9.11
CA TRP A 264 -0.97 9.19 -10.43
C TRP A 264 -0.03 8.04 -10.83
N LYS A 265 1.21 8.04 -10.33
CA LYS A 265 2.22 7.00 -10.60
C LYS A 265 1.77 5.62 -10.12
N LEU A 266 0.95 5.56 -9.08
CA LEU A 266 0.42 4.31 -8.53
C LEU A 266 -0.68 3.68 -9.40
N HIS A 267 -1.14 4.38 -10.45
CA HIS A 267 -2.27 3.96 -11.27
C HIS A 267 -1.95 3.89 -12.76
N ILE A 268 -1.07 4.75 -13.25
CA ILE A 268 -0.90 4.99 -14.70
C ILE A 268 -0.66 3.71 -15.49
N PHE A 269 0.25 2.84 -15.05
CA PHE A 269 0.59 1.60 -15.76
C PHE A 269 -0.59 0.64 -15.87
N GLU A 270 -1.30 0.41 -14.75
CA GLU A 270 -2.43 -0.51 -14.71
C GLU A 270 -3.61 0.01 -15.54
N ILE A 271 -3.87 1.33 -15.50
CA ILE A 271 -4.96 1.93 -16.25
C ILE A 271 -4.62 2.00 -17.75
N GLU A 272 -3.38 2.31 -18.13
CA GLU A 272 -2.91 2.27 -19.52
C GLU A 272 -3.11 0.88 -20.13
N GLU A 273 -2.72 -0.17 -19.42
CA GLU A 273 -2.90 -1.56 -19.85
C GLU A 273 -4.39 -1.89 -20.04
N LYS A 274 -5.23 -1.59 -19.04
CA LYS A 274 -6.68 -1.83 -19.08
C LYS A 274 -7.37 -1.08 -20.22
N MET A 275 -6.94 0.17 -20.47
CA MET A 275 -7.48 1.02 -21.54
C MET A 275 -6.84 0.74 -22.91
N LYS A 276 -5.82 -0.14 -22.97
CA LYS A 276 -5.06 -0.45 -24.20
C LYS A 276 -4.47 0.79 -24.87
N ILE A 277 -3.94 1.72 -24.07
CA ILE A 277 -3.40 2.99 -24.57
C ILE A 277 -2.11 2.72 -25.36
N ASN A 278 -2.10 3.14 -26.63
CA ASN A 278 -0.96 3.08 -27.52
C ASN A 278 -1.03 4.27 -28.51
N PRO A 279 0.01 5.13 -28.61
CA PRO A 279 1.27 5.11 -27.87
C PRO A 279 1.09 5.36 -26.36
N SER A 280 2.02 4.84 -25.55
CA SER A 280 2.04 4.99 -24.09
C SER A 280 2.27 6.45 -23.66
N ILE A 281 1.73 6.89 -22.52
CA ILE A 281 1.98 8.24 -21.98
C ILE A 281 3.47 8.46 -21.72
N LYS A 282 3.99 9.60 -22.14
CA LYS A 282 5.38 10.01 -21.89
C LYS A 282 5.46 11.09 -20.82
N TYR A 283 4.49 12.00 -20.77
CA TYR A 283 4.49 13.13 -19.84
C TYR A 283 3.16 13.29 -19.12
N VAL A 284 3.25 13.59 -17.83
CA VAL A 284 2.12 13.99 -17.00
C VAL A 284 2.36 15.43 -16.53
N ILE A 285 1.39 16.29 -16.82
CA ILE A 285 1.40 17.70 -16.45
C ILE A 285 0.40 17.94 -15.32
N TYR A 286 0.76 18.73 -14.33
CA TYR A 286 -0.12 19.08 -13.22
C TYR A 286 0.35 20.36 -12.53
N GLN A 287 -0.60 21.11 -11.95
CA GLN A 287 -0.25 22.25 -11.12
C GLN A 287 0.31 21.77 -9.77
N ASP A 288 1.37 22.42 -9.29
CA ASP A 288 1.95 22.15 -7.98
C ASP A 288 0.96 22.57 -6.87
N ASP A 289 0.71 21.72 -5.88
CA ASP A 289 -0.22 22.07 -4.80
C ASP A 289 0.31 23.19 -3.89
N ARG A 290 1.61 23.50 -3.95
CA ARG A 290 2.30 24.47 -3.07
C ARG A 290 2.67 25.77 -3.77
N SER A 291 2.49 25.87 -5.09
CA SER A 291 2.81 27.06 -5.87
C SER A 291 1.91 27.15 -7.09
N GLU A 292 1.73 28.32 -7.68
CA GLU A 292 0.96 28.45 -8.92
C GLU A 292 1.64 27.82 -10.14
N ASN A 293 2.90 27.38 -10.00
CA ASN A 293 3.69 26.74 -11.04
C ASN A 293 3.13 25.38 -11.47
N TRP A 294 3.46 25.01 -12.70
CA TRP A 294 3.11 23.77 -13.35
C TRP A 294 4.31 22.84 -13.44
N ARG A 295 4.06 21.56 -13.21
CA ARG A 295 5.04 20.47 -13.32
C ARG A 295 4.82 19.73 -14.61
N ILE A 296 5.93 19.33 -15.21
CA ILE A 296 5.99 18.34 -16.28
C ILE A 296 6.82 17.17 -15.76
N GLN A 297 6.24 15.98 -15.70
CA GLN A 297 6.92 14.80 -15.18
C GLN A 297 6.90 13.67 -16.21
N ALA A 298 8.08 13.12 -16.51
CA ALA A 298 8.22 11.99 -17.40
C ALA A 298 7.77 10.69 -16.71
N VAL A 299 7.03 9.86 -17.44
CA VAL A 299 6.57 8.55 -16.97
C VAL A 299 7.73 7.56 -17.05
N ALA A 300 7.92 6.75 -16.00
CA ALA A 300 8.95 5.71 -15.97
C ALA A 300 8.65 4.56 -16.95
N VAL A 301 9.68 3.81 -17.33
CA VAL A 301 9.52 2.60 -18.17
C VAL A 301 8.79 1.48 -17.43
N SER A 302 8.95 1.40 -16.12
CA SER A 302 8.22 0.48 -15.22
C SER A 302 8.11 1.08 -13.81
N PRO A 303 7.17 0.60 -12.96
CA PRO A 303 6.94 1.16 -11.62
C PRO A 303 8.17 1.13 -10.68
N ASP A 304 9.07 0.16 -10.87
CA ASP A 304 10.25 -0.13 -10.07
C ASP A 304 11.55 0.52 -10.61
N LYS A 305 11.47 1.24 -11.74
CA LYS A 305 12.63 1.84 -12.40
C LYS A 305 12.58 3.36 -12.38
N PHE A 306 13.77 3.97 -12.26
CA PHE A 306 13.95 5.42 -12.36
C PHE A 306 14.09 5.92 -13.81
N GLU A 307 14.27 5.01 -14.77
CA GLU A 307 14.41 5.34 -16.18
C GLU A 307 13.06 5.83 -16.75
N SER A 308 13.08 7.01 -17.36
CA SER A 308 11.91 7.61 -18.02
C SER A 308 11.71 7.03 -19.42
N ARG A 309 10.45 6.79 -19.82
CA ARG A 309 10.08 6.44 -21.21
C ARG A 309 10.59 7.45 -22.22
N LYS A 310 10.55 8.73 -21.84
CA LYS A 310 11.17 9.83 -22.57
C LYS A 310 11.56 10.94 -21.58
N PRO A 311 12.81 11.00 -21.11
CA PRO A 311 13.26 12.08 -20.24
C PRO A 311 13.24 13.42 -21.00
N LEU A 312 13.18 14.53 -20.26
CA LEU A 312 13.31 15.87 -20.83
C LEU A 312 14.66 16.04 -21.55
N PRO A 313 14.74 16.87 -22.60
CA PRO A 313 15.93 17.04 -23.45
C PRO A 313 17.21 17.25 -22.65
N LEU A 314 18.29 16.58 -23.07
CA LEU A 314 19.60 16.68 -22.43
C LEU A 314 20.09 18.13 -22.27
N PRO A 315 19.93 19.04 -23.26
CA PRO A 315 20.35 20.44 -23.13
C PRO A 315 19.64 21.23 -22.03
N TRP A 316 18.48 20.77 -21.54
CA TRP A 316 17.72 21.47 -20.50
C TRP A 316 18.11 21.04 -19.10
N ARG A 317 18.72 19.86 -18.95
CA ARG A 317 18.87 19.20 -17.65
C ARG A 317 19.84 19.95 -16.76
N GLY A 318 19.40 20.27 -15.54
CA GLY A 318 20.16 21.05 -14.58
C GLY A 318 20.01 22.56 -14.73
N LEU A 319 19.38 23.04 -15.80
CA LEU A 319 19.11 24.47 -15.99
C LEU A 319 17.90 24.93 -15.17
N VAL A 320 17.90 26.21 -14.82
CA VAL A 320 16.87 26.88 -14.02
C VAL A 320 16.49 28.23 -14.62
N ASP A 321 15.30 28.70 -14.30
CA ASP A 321 14.80 30.07 -14.57
C ASP A 321 15.09 30.59 -15.99
N ASP A 322 15.71 31.77 -16.11
CA ASP A 322 15.94 32.46 -17.38
C ASP A 322 16.89 31.68 -18.30
N GLU A 323 17.93 31.04 -17.75
CA GLU A 323 18.88 30.22 -18.53
C GLU A 323 18.15 29.04 -19.22
N LEU A 324 17.21 28.42 -18.51
CA LEU A 324 16.37 27.37 -19.08
C LEU A 324 15.37 27.94 -20.10
N SER A 325 14.81 29.12 -19.84
CA SER A 325 13.88 29.78 -20.77
C SER A 325 14.57 30.15 -22.09
N GLU A 326 15.81 30.64 -22.03
CA GLU A 326 16.66 30.92 -23.19
C GLU A 326 17.00 29.63 -23.96
N ALA A 327 17.43 28.57 -23.26
CA ALA A 327 17.81 27.30 -23.86
C ALA A 327 16.62 26.55 -24.51
N THR A 328 15.41 26.72 -23.98
CA THR A 328 14.18 26.09 -24.49
C THR A 328 13.49 26.93 -25.55
N GLY A 329 13.68 28.25 -25.53
CA GLY A 329 12.84 29.20 -26.25
C GLY A 329 11.42 29.32 -25.68
N ILE A 330 11.17 28.79 -24.47
CA ILE A 330 9.86 28.77 -23.80
C ILE A 330 9.95 29.66 -22.56
N PRO A 331 9.15 30.73 -22.47
CA PRO A 331 9.21 31.65 -21.34
C PRO A 331 8.71 31.01 -20.04
N GLY A 332 9.17 31.56 -18.91
CA GLY A 332 8.67 31.20 -17.58
C GLY A 332 9.07 29.79 -17.13
N CYS A 333 10.14 29.22 -17.69
CA CYS A 333 10.67 27.96 -17.18
C CYS A 333 11.20 28.14 -15.75
N VAL A 334 11.04 27.12 -14.91
CA VAL A 334 11.47 27.15 -13.50
C VAL A 334 12.70 26.27 -13.30
N PHE A 335 12.63 25.00 -13.71
CA PHE A 335 13.79 24.10 -13.66
C PHE A 335 13.58 22.84 -14.50
N VAL A 336 14.66 22.12 -14.79
CA VAL A 336 14.63 20.70 -15.19
C VAL A 336 15.65 19.90 -14.36
N HIS A 337 15.22 18.81 -13.74
CA HIS A 337 16.10 17.94 -12.95
C HIS A 337 17.23 17.36 -13.82
N MET A 338 18.41 17.12 -13.25
CA MET A 338 19.60 16.65 -13.96
C MET A 338 19.39 15.34 -14.76
N SER A 339 18.53 14.44 -14.30
CA SER A 339 18.18 13.22 -15.05
C SER A 339 17.04 13.41 -16.07
N GLY A 340 16.38 14.56 -16.08
CA GLY A 340 15.28 14.89 -16.98
C GLY A 340 13.94 14.24 -16.61
N PHE A 341 13.78 13.66 -15.41
CA PHE A 341 12.51 13.03 -15.03
C PHE A 341 11.40 14.03 -14.72
N ILE A 342 11.75 15.28 -14.35
CA ILE A 342 10.79 16.33 -14.00
C ILE A 342 11.34 17.69 -14.36
N GLY A 343 10.44 18.61 -14.73
CA GLY A 343 10.70 20.03 -14.83
C GLY A 343 9.48 20.84 -14.40
N GLY A 344 9.57 22.15 -14.53
CA GLY A 344 8.44 23.03 -14.27
C GLY A 344 8.47 24.33 -15.06
N ASN A 345 7.30 24.92 -15.19
CA ASN A 345 7.05 26.21 -15.82
C ASN A 345 6.05 27.00 -14.95
N GLN A 346 6.05 28.31 -15.03
CA GLN A 346 5.11 29.17 -14.31
C GLN A 346 3.67 29.05 -14.85
N SER A 347 3.51 28.66 -16.11
CA SER A 347 2.21 28.57 -16.79
C SER A 347 1.87 27.15 -17.26
N TYR A 348 0.57 26.89 -17.45
CA TYR A 348 0.08 25.65 -18.03
C TYR A 348 0.58 25.50 -19.47
N GLU A 349 0.44 26.57 -20.25
CA GLU A 349 0.82 26.64 -21.66
C GLU A 349 2.32 26.36 -21.83
N GLY A 350 3.16 26.99 -21.01
CA GLY A 350 4.60 26.75 -21.04
C GLY A 350 4.98 25.32 -20.65
N ALA A 351 4.32 24.71 -19.65
CA ALA A 351 4.56 23.30 -19.30
C ALA A 351 4.13 22.34 -20.44
N LEU A 352 3.03 22.66 -21.13
CA LEU A 352 2.56 21.90 -22.28
C LEU A 352 3.50 22.04 -23.49
N ASP A 353 4.01 23.24 -23.75
CA ASP A 353 4.99 23.47 -24.81
C ASP A 353 6.33 22.79 -24.52
N MET A 354 6.74 22.74 -23.25
CA MET A 354 7.90 21.95 -22.82
C MET A 354 7.67 20.46 -23.13
N ALA A 355 6.48 19.91 -22.85
CA ALA A 355 6.16 18.51 -23.14
C ALA A 355 6.16 18.22 -24.64
N ARG A 356 5.51 19.08 -25.44
CA ARG A 356 5.44 18.95 -26.89
C ARG A 356 6.81 19.05 -27.55
N THR A 357 7.63 19.99 -27.11
CA THR A 357 9.01 20.14 -27.61
C THR A 357 9.85 18.94 -27.22
N SER A 358 9.70 18.47 -25.97
CA SER A 358 10.38 17.26 -25.51
C SER A 358 9.98 16.03 -26.32
N LEU A 359 8.70 15.83 -26.65
CA LEU A 359 8.21 14.72 -27.47
C LEU A 359 8.90 14.63 -28.84
N LYS A 360 9.18 15.78 -29.46
CA LYS A 360 9.79 15.88 -30.80
C LYS A 360 11.32 15.75 -30.80
N ALA A 361 11.95 15.98 -29.65
CA ALA A 361 13.41 15.98 -29.49
C ALA A 361 14.03 14.58 -29.51
#